data_AF-A0A401T447-F1
#
_entry.id   AF-A0A401T447-F1
#
_cell.length_a   1.000
_cell.length_b   1.000
_cell.length_c   1.000
_cell.angle_alpha   90.00
_cell.angle_beta   90.00
_cell.angle_gamma   90.00
#
_symmetry.space_group_name_H-M   'P 1'
#
loop_
_entity.id
_entity.type
_entity.pdbx_description
1 polymer ?
#
loop_
_entity_poly.entity_id
_entity_poly.type
_entity_poly.pdbx_seq_one_letter_code
_entity_poly.pdbx_strand_id
1 'polypeptide(L)'
;AASRLNGKLFQWQIQDGSQWLDVAHDDIIEAQYTLPMVEGIRLHTARHGTIYLDFDKMEIVGSNLKLKRLTFPPTQEMDEYSWYFLDDHSWREYGVQGEGGTVCSINSQDIEQSYQQNPQGSLQFTAGHFQYRLDLSAMTQINLVTHTRRAVRRLQTPSLQGAHGSTGGNGLWQFLDEEGLWQEYSQPGILKSVSSQDIETIYQMNPQGSMRFSAGWFSYSLDFSAMTQTNLTTRKVRQVRRL
;
A
#
# COMPACT_ATOMS: atom_id res chain seq x y z
N ALA A 1 16.44 -5.83 -24.90
CA ALA A 1 15.33 -6.64 -24.36
C ALA A 1 15.89 -7.45 -23.19
N ALA A 2 15.41 -7.22 -21.97
CA ALA A 2 15.83 -8.01 -20.82
C ALA A 2 15.21 -9.41 -20.94
N SER A 3 16.06 -10.44 -21.01
CA SER A 3 15.64 -11.83 -21.15
C SER A 3 14.97 -12.32 -19.86
N ARG A 4 13.81 -12.95 -20.02
CA ARG A 4 13.00 -13.60 -18.98
C ARG A 4 13.82 -14.69 -18.30
N LEU A 5 14.19 -14.51 -17.04
CA LEU A 5 14.68 -15.59 -16.18
C LEU A 5 13.53 -16.05 -15.28
N ASN A 6 13.16 -17.33 -15.37
CA ASN A 6 12.34 -18.07 -14.40
C ASN A 6 10.85 -17.72 -14.21
N GLY A 7 10.14 -17.19 -15.21
CA GLY A 7 8.68 -17.02 -15.11
C GLY A 7 8.22 -15.94 -14.11
N LYS A 8 9.16 -15.14 -13.62
CA LYS A 8 8.93 -14.02 -12.70
C LYS A 8 8.08 -12.92 -13.33
N LEU A 9 7.12 -12.37 -12.58
CA LEU A 9 6.19 -11.31 -13.02
C LEU A 9 6.77 -9.89 -12.89
N PHE A 10 7.80 -9.74 -12.05
CA PHE A 10 8.45 -8.46 -11.79
C PHE A 10 9.96 -8.66 -11.58
N GLN A 11 10.74 -7.60 -11.69
CA GLN A 11 12.14 -7.58 -11.27
C GLN A 11 12.51 -6.20 -10.74
N TRP A 12 12.95 -6.12 -9.49
CA TRP A 12 13.52 -4.90 -8.94
C TRP A 12 15.01 -4.80 -9.24
N GLN A 13 15.44 -3.63 -9.68
CA GLN A 13 16.84 -3.35 -9.98
C GLN A 13 17.30 -2.06 -9.31
N ILE A 14 18.56 -2.05 -8.87
CA ILE A 14 19.24 -0.87 -8.33
C ILE A 14 20.42 -0.52 -9.24
N GLN A 15 20.56 0.74 -9.60
CA GLN A 15 21.71 1.22 -10.36
C GLN A 15 22.79 1.75 -9.40
N ASP A 16 23.97 1.14 -9.45
CA ASP A 16 25.20 1.60 -8.77
C ASP A 16 26.22 1.98 -9.84
N GLY A 17 26.51 3.28 -9.97
CA GLY A 17 27.31 3.82 -11.07
C GLY A 17 26.64 3.61 -12.43
N SER A 18 27.30 2.86 -13.33
CA SER A 18 26.79 2.61 -14.69
C SER A 18 25.94 1.35 -14.82
N GLN A 19 25.94 0.44 -13.84
CA GLN A 19 25.32 -0.87 -13.98
C GLN A 19 24.03 -0.99 -13.17
N TRP A 20 23.02 -1.62 -13.79
CA TRP A 20 21.81 -2.07 -13.11
C TRP A 20 22.03 -3.48 -12.57
N LEU A 21 21.78 -3.66 -11.28
CA LEU A 21 21.90 -4.93 -10.59
C LEU A 21 20.52 -5.40 -10.14
N ASP A 22 20.24 -6.68 -10.36
CA ASP A 22 19.04 -7.32 -9.84
C ASP A 22 19.11 -7.40 -8.31
N VAL A 23 18.02 -7.01 -7.66
CA VAL A 23 17.90 -7.18 -6.21
C VAL A 23 17.53 -8.63 -5.92
N ALA A 24 18.33 -9.28 -5.08
CA ALA A 24 18.01 -10.62 -4.59
C ALA A 24 16.84 -10.54 -3.60
N HIS A 25 15.97 -11.55 -3.61
CA HIS A 25 14.75 -11.60 -2.79
C HIS A 25 13.85 -10.36 -2.96
N ASP A 26 13.72 -9.86 -4.19
CA ASP A 26 12.85 -8.73 -4.51
C ASP A 26 11.35 -9.04 -4.39
N ASP A 27 10.98 -10.29 -4.15
CA ASP A 27 9.64 -10.70 -3.71
C ASP A 27 9.24 -10.00 -2.40
N ILE A 28 10.19 -9.73 -1.50
CA ILE A 28 9.94 -8.98 -0.26
C ILE A 28 9.62 -7.52 -0.57
N ILE A 29 10.36 -6.93 -1.51
CA ILE A 29 10.14 -5.54 -1.95
C ILE A 29 8.78 -5.45 -2.65
N GLU A 30 8.50 -6.40 -3.53
CA GLU A 30 7.23 -6.47 -4.24
C GLU A 30 6.05 -6.62 -3.28
N ALA A 31 6.14 -7.55 -2.32
CA ALA A 31 5.07 -7.78 -1.34
C ALA A 31 4.77 -6.53 -0.49
N GLN A 32 5.77 -5.66 -0.27
CA GLN A 32 5.58 -4.40 0.42
C GLN A 32 5.07 -3.30 -0.52
N TYR A 33 5.58 -3.26 -1.74
CA TYR A 33 5.18 -2.29 -2.77
C TYR A 33 3.72 -2.46 -3.19
N THR A 34 3.21 -3.69 -3.24
CA THR A 34 1.81 -3.98 -3.57
C THR A 34 0.84 -3.63 -2.44
N LEU A 35 1.33 -3.23 -1.26
CA LEU A 35 0.47 -2.96 -0.11
C LEU A 35 0.03 -1.51 -0.02
N PRO A 36 -1.27 -1.29 0.26
CA PRO A 36 -1.85 0.03 0.25
C PRO A 36 -1.43 0.97 1.40
N MET A 37 -0.56 0.59 2.31
CA MET A 37 -0.20 1.46 3.43
C MET A 37 1.30 1.53 3.67
N VAL A 38 2.08 1.05 2.71
CA VAL A 38 3.54 0.99 2.81
C VAL A 38 4.14 2.03 1.86
N GLU A 39 4.76 3.06 2.44
CA GLU A 39 5.43 4.14 1.69
C GLU A 39 6.83 3.73 1.18
N GLY A 40 7.39 2.64 1.72
CA GLY A 40 8.75 2.23 1.41
C GLY A 40 9.28 1.15 2.33
N ILE A 41 10.50 0.70 2.05
CA ILE A 41 11.17 -0.36 2.80
C ILE A 41 12.63 0.02 3.08
N ARG A 42 13.13 -0.34 4.27
CA ARG A 42 14.57 -0.25 4.58
C ARG A 42 15.23 -1.58 4.24
N LEU A 43 16.28 -1.52 3.42
CA LEU A 43 17.12 -2.67 3.09
C LEU A 43 18.51 -2.50 3.70
N HIS A 44 19.06 -3.59 4.23
CA HIS A 44 20.47 -3.63 4.62
C HIS A 44 21.28 -4.22 3.47
N THR A 45 22.25 -3.44 3.00
CA THR A 45 23.16 -3.84 1.92
C THR A 45 24.59 -3.92 2.44
N ALA A 46 25.36 -4.89 1.94
CA ALA A 46 26.74 -5.07 2.35
C ALA A 46 27.65 -3.89 1.96
N ARG A 47 27.32 -3.18 0.86
CA ARG A 47 28.16 -2.11 0.29
C ARG A 47 27.71 -0.71 0.71
N HIS A 48 26.41 -0.47 0.83
CA HIS A 48 25.84 0.87 1.05
C HIS A 48 25.18 1.02 2.42
N GLY A 49 25.31 0.01 3.31
CA GLY A 49 24.66 0.00 4.61
C GLY A 49 23.13 -0.05 4.48
N THR A 50 22.43 0.59 5.40
CA THR A 50 20.97 0.70 5.35
C THR A 50 20.54 1.74 4.32
N ILE A 51 19.73 1.33 3.34
CA ILE A 51 19.11 2.20 2.35
C ILE A 51 17.58 2.20 2.51
N TYR A 52 16.91 3.30 2.17
CA TYR A 52 15.45 3.41 2.18
C TYR A 52 14.93 3.56 0.76
N LEU A 53 14.12 2.61 0.32
CA LEU A 53 13.43 2.62 -0.96
C LEU A 53 12.08 3.29 -0.73
N ASP A 54 11.87 4.44 -1.34
CA ASP A 54 10.60 5.17 -1.33
C ASP A 54 9.78 4.68 -2.52
N PHE A 55 8.65 4.02 -2.23
CA PHE A 55 7.80 3.40 -3.25
C PHE A 55 6.98 4.41 -4.02
N ASP A 56 6.64 5.54 -3.41
CA ASP A 56 5.83 6.58 -4.03
C ASP A 56 6.67 7.37 -5.04
N LYS A 57 7.92 7.68 -4.68
CA LYS A 57 8.85 8.41 -5.56
C LYS A 57 9.65 7.49 -6.48
N MET A 58 9.64 6.19 -6.22
CA MET A 58 10.49 5.20 -6.91
C MET A 58 11.98 5.61 -6.87
N GLU A 59 12.46 6.00 -5.68
CA GLU A 59 13.84 6.46 -5.46
C GLU A 59 14.48 5.82 -4.21
N ILE A 60 15.81 5.85 -4.12
CA ILE A 60 16.53 5.50 -2.88
C ILE A 60 16.96 6.78 -2.19
N VAL A 61 16.21 7.14 -1.14
CA VAL A 61 16.35 8.44 -0.47
C VAL A 61 17.74 8.60 0.13
N GLY A 62 18.35 9.76 -0.14
CA GLY A 62 19.67 10.12 0.42
C GLY A 62 20.84 9.39 -0.24
N SER A 63 20.64 8.78 -1.41
CA SER A 63 21.71 8.12 -2.17
C SER A 63 21.74 8.58 -3.62
N ASN A 64 22.86 8.32 -4.31
CA ASN A 64 22.98 8.49 -5.77
C ASN A 64 22.53 7.25 -6.55
N LEU A 65 21.99 6.24 -5.87
CA LEU A 65 21.52 5.01 -6.49
C LEU A 65 20.17 5.27 -7.15
N LYS A 66 19.91 4.60 -8.28
CA LYS A 66 18.60 4.66 -8.94
C LYS A 66 17.82 3.38 -8.69
N LEU A 67 16.50 3.51 -8.55
CA LEU A 67 15.59 2.39 -8.36
C LEU A 67 14.70 2.25 -9.58
N LYS A 68 14.41 1.01 -9.98
CA LYS A 68 13.30 0.73 -10.90
C LYS A 68 12.72 -0.65 -10.64
N ARG A 69 11.44 -0.78 -10.97
CA ARG A 69 10.71 -2.04 -11.05
C ARG A 69 10.41 -2.33 -12.52
N LEU A 70 10.81 -3.50 -13.00
CA LEU A 70 10.39 -4.03 -14.29
C LEU A 70 9.13 -4.88 -14.06
N THR A 71 8.15 -4.75 -14.94
CA THR A 71 6.94 -5.59 -14.95
C THR A 71 6.94 -6.42 -16.21
N PHE A 72 6.74 -7.72 -16.09
CA PHE A 72 6.62 -8.64 -17.21
C PHE A 72 5.15 -9.00 -17.41
N PRO A 73 4.65 -9.03 -18.66
CA PRO A 73 3.25 -9.33 -18.91
C PRO A 73 2.90 -10.74 -18.39
N PRO A 74 1.80 -10.87 -17.60
CA PRO A 74 1.40 -12.15 -17.05
C PRO A 74 0.92 -13.11 -18.15
N THR A 75 1.09 -14.40 -17.91
CA THR A 75 0.41 -15.45 -18.66
C THR A 75 -1.04 -15.53 -18.17
N GLN A 76 -1.92 -14.79 -18.85
CA GLN A 76 -3.33 -15.10 -19.05
C GLN A 76 -4.28 -15.27 -17.83
N GLU A 77 -3.87 -14.88 -16.62
CA GLU A 77 -4.81 -14.67 -15.51
C GLU A 77 -5.02 -13.17 -15.32
N MET A 78 -6.29 -12.74 -15.33
CA MET A 78 -6.69 -11.34 -15.18
C MET A 78 -6.36 -10.87 -13.76
N ASP A 79 -5.21 -10.23 -13.62
CA ASP A 79 -4.88 -9.41 -12.46
C ASP A 79 -6.00 -8.38 -12.24
N GLU A 80 -6.68 -8.46 -11.10
CA GLU A 80 -7.54 -7.38 -10.65
C GLU A 80 -6.63 -6.26 -10.14
N TYR A 81 -6.90 -5.02 -10.53
CA TYR A 81 -6.12 -3.86 -10.09
C TYR A 81 -7.03 -2.92 -9.33
N SER A 82 -6.62 -2.57 -8.11
CA SER A 82 -7.28 -1.56 -7.30
C SER A 82 -6.51 -0.24 -7.33
N TRP A 83 -7.26 0.84 -7.35
CA TRP A 83 -6.72 2.20 -7.41
C TRP A 83 -6.98 2.92 -6.10
N TYR A 84 -5.97 3.64 -5.61
CA TYR A 84 -6.03 4.33 -4.32
C TYR A 84 -5.56 5.76 -4.46
N PHE A 85 -6.11 6.67 -3.65
CA PHE A 85 -5.63 8.04 -3.49
C PHE A 85 -5.21 8.31 -2.05
N LEU A 86 -4.18 9.14 -1.88
CA LEU A 86 -3.69 9.55 -0.58
C LEU A 86 -4.59 10.67 -0.03
N ASP A 87 -5.42 10.33 0.95
CA ASP A 87 -6.12 11.34 1.75
C ASP A 87 -5.16 11.98 2.77
N ASP A 88 -5.66 12.80 3.70
CA ASP A 88 -4.81 13.57 4.62
C ASP A 88 -3.82 12.72 5.44
N HIS A 89 -4.14 11.44 5.68
CA HIS A 89 -3.33 10.57 6.55
C HIS A 89 -3.27 9.10 6.10
N SER A 90 -3.95 8.73 5.01
CA SER A 90 -4.03 7.33 4.59
C SER A 90 -4.47 7.21 3.15
N TRP A 91 -4.02 6.16 2.51
CA TRP A 91 -4.54 5.80 1.21
C TRP A 91 -5.94 5.20 1.29
N ARG A 92 -6.82 5.62 0.38
CA ARG A 92 -8.20 5.15 0.26
C ARG A 92 -8.47 4.64 -1.14
N GLU A 93 -9.16 3.52 -1.24
CA GLU A 93 -9.55 2.96 -2.53
C GLU A 93 -10.65 3.79 -3.20
N TYR A 94 -10.58 3.93 -4.52
CA TYR A 94 -11.64 4.57 -5.31
C TYR A 94 -12.90 3.71 -5.37
N GLY A 95 -14.06 4.34 -5.14
CA GLY A 95 -15.37 3.67 -5.20
C GLY A 95 -15.80 3.00 -3.90
N VAL A 96 -14.92 2.85 -2.92
CA VAL A 96 -15.30 2.43 -1.56
C VAL A 96 -15.86 3.62 -0.80
N GLN A 97 -17.14 3.53 -0.38
CA GLN A 97 -17.79 4.63 0.32
C GLN A 97 -17.07 5.00 1.63
N GLY A 98 -16.68 6.27 1.72
CA GLY A 98 -16.18 6.90 2.95
C GLY A 98 -17.30 7.25 3.92
N GLU A 99 -16.95 7.63 5.15
CA GLU A 99 -17.92 8.20 6.08
C GLU A 99 -18.50 9.51 5.52
N GLY A 100 -19.81 9.68 5.69
CA GLY A 100 -20.59 10.79 5.10
C GLY A 100 -21.37 10.44 3.83
N GLY A 101 -21.36 9.17 3.38
CA GLY A 101 -22.19 8.70 2.25
C GLY A 101 -21.85 9.38 0.93
N THR A 102 -20.67 9.97 0.82
CA THR A 102 -20.23 10.69 -0.37
C THR A 102 -19.96 9.68 -1.48
N VAL A 103 -20.84 9.66 -2.47
CA VAL A 103 -20.72 8.79 -3.63
C VAL A 103 -19.66 9.37 -4.56
N CYS A 104 -18.65 8.57 -4.86
CA CYS A 104 -17.70 8.83 -5.94
C CYS A 104 -18.32 8.34 -7.25
N SER A 105 -18.23 9.12 -8.32
CA SER A 105 -18.80 8.76 -9.62
C SER A 105 -17.98 7.73 -10.39
N ILE A 106 -16.81 7.34 -9.86
CA ILE A 106 -15.92 6.33 -10.42
C ILE A 106 -15.41 5.39 -9.32
N ASN A 107 -15.05 4.17 -9.68
CA ASN A 107 -14.39 3.19 -8.82
C ASN A 107 -13.05 2.70 -9.42
N SER A 108 -12.35 1.81 -8.71
CA SER A 108 -11.10 1.19 -9.19
C SER A 108 -11.23 0.56 -10.59
N GLN A 109 -12.34 -0.11 -10.89
CA GLN A 109 -12.56 -0.78 -12.16
C GLN A 109 -12.68 0.22 -13.33
N ASP A 110 -13.41 1.32 -13.13
CA ASP A 110 -13.56 2.38 -14.14
C ASP A 110 -12.20 3.03 -14.47
N ILE A 111 -11.40 3.29 -13.42
CA ILE A 111 -10.07 3.88 -13.56
C ILE A 111 -9.14 2.90 -14.29
N GLU A 112 -9.16 1.64 -13.90
CA GLU A 112 -8.34 0.60 -14.51
C GLU A 112 -8.67 0.44 -15.99
N GLN A 113 -9.95 0.41 -16.35
CA GLN A 113 -10.37 0.33 -17.76
C GLN A 113 -9.83 1.51 -18.57
N SER A 114 -9.88 2.74 -18.05
CA SER A 114 -9.32 3.91 -18.72
C SER A 114 -7.79 3.86 -18.79
N TYR A 115 -7.13 3.36 -17.75
CA TYR A 115 -5.67 3.25 -17.72
C TYR A 115 -5.18 2.27 -18.78
N GLN A 116 -5.84 1.13 -18.95
CA GLN A 116 -5.51 0.17 -20.00
C GLN A 116 -5.67 0.75 -21.41
N GLN A 117 -6.62 1.67 -21.61
CA GLN A 117 -6.81 2.35 -22.89
C GLN A 117 -5.76 3.44 -23.14
N ASN A 118 -5.45 4.24 -22.12
CA ASN A 118 -4.47 5.31 -22.23
C ASN A 118 -3.79 5.58 -20.87
N PRO A 119 -2.63 4.96 -20.60
CA PRO A 119 -1.86 5.19 -19.37
C PRO A 119 -1.36 6.63 -19.21
N GLN A 120 -1.32 7.39 -20.30
CA GLN A 120 -0.92 8.81 -20.30
C GLN A 120 -2.13 9.76 -20.29
N GLY A 121 -3.33 9.22 -20.09
CA GLY A 121 -4.58 9.95 -20.11
C GLY A 121 -4.92 10.65 -18.80
N SER A 122 -6.11 11.24 -18.76
CA SER A 122 -6.70 11.75 -17.53
C SER A 122 -8.20 11.52 -17.52
N LEU A 123 -8.76 11.42 -16.32
CA LEU A 123 -10.18 11.23 -16.06
C LEU A 123 -10.71 12.41 -15.26
N GLN A 124 -11.95 12.83 -15.49
CA GLN A 124 -12.65 13.75 -14.61
C GLN A 124 -13.81 13.03 -13.94
N PHE A 125 -13.99 13.28 -12.65
CA PHE A 125 -15.01 12.62 -11.85
C PHE A 125 -15.49 13.52 -10.71
N THR A 126 -16.61 13.15 -10.10
CA THR A 126 -17.15 13.84 -8.93
C THR A 126 -17.09 12.94 -7.70
N ALA A 127 -16.85 13.57 -6.54
CA ALA A 127 -17.09 12.93 -5.26
C ALA A 127 -17.80 13.96 -4.37
N GLY A 128 -19.09 13.72 -4.13
CA GLY A 128 -19.97 14.69 -3.48
C GLY A 128 -20.11 15.97 -4.31
N HIS A 129 -19.83 17.13 -3.69
CA HIS A 129 -19.92 18.43 -4.35
C HIS A 129 -18.62 18.86 -5.05
N PHE A 130 -17.56 18.06 -4.97
CA PHE A 130 -16.28 18.39 -5.56
C PHE A 130 -16.08 17.69 -6.90
N GLN A 131 -15.42 18.40 -7.82
CA GLN A 131 -14.94 17.86 -9.08
C GLN A 131 -13.44 17.64 -9.02
N TYR A 132 -12.99 16.52 -9.59
CA TYR A 132 -11.59 16.12 -9.59
C TYR A 132 -11.14 15.76 -10.99
N ARG A 133 -9.85 15.93 -11.24
CA ARG A 133 -9.12 15.33 -12.36
C ARG A 133 -8.11 14.33 -11.82
N LEU A 134 -8.18 13.10 -12.29
CA LEU A 134 -7.17 12.08 -12.10
C LEU A 134 -6.24 12.08 -13.32
N ASP A 135 -4.98 12.45 -13.11
CA ASP A 135 -3.91 12.34 -14.10
C ASP A 135 -3.22 10.98 -13.95
N LEU A 136 -3.40 10.11 -14.94
CA LEU A 136 -2.93 8.73 -14.92
C LEU A 136 -1.43 8.64 -15.19
N SER A 137 -0.87 9.59 -15.95
CA SER A 137 0.56 9.67 -16.21
C SER A 137 1.32 10.09 -14.95
N ALA A 138 0.85 11.17 -14.33
CA ALA A 138 1.47 11.73 -13.15
C ALA A 138 1.12 10.97 -11.87
N MET A 139 0.16 10.04 -11.93
CA MET A 139 -0.37 9.33 -10.76
C MET A 139 -0.83 10.31 -9.67
N THR A 140 -1.63 11.31 -10.06
CA THR A 140 -2.13 12.34 -9.15
C THR A 140 -3.61 12.65 -9.35
N GLN A 141 -4.31 12.89 -8.25
CA GLN A 141 -5.65 13.47 -8.23
C GLN A 141 -5.56 14.96 -7.94
N ILE A 142 -6.33 15.78 -8.64
CA ILE A 142 -6.37 17.23 -8.47
C ILE A 142 -7.82 17.65 -8.24
N ASN A 143 -8.10 18.33 -7.13
CA ASN A 143 -9.38 19.01 -6.93
C ASN A 143 -9.47 20.22 -7.86
N LEU A 144 -10.50 20.31 -8.69
CA LEU A 144 -10.60 21.37 -9.69
C LEU A 144 -10.99 22.74 -9.11
N VAL A 145 -11.50 22.77 -7.88
CA VAL A 145 -11.89 24.01 -7.18
C VAL A 145 -10.76 24.50 -6.28
N THR A 146 -10.22 23.63 -5.43
CA THR A 146 -9.17 24.03 -4.46
C THR A 146 -7.75 23.90 -5.02
N HIS A 147 -7.58 23.27 -6.18
CA HIS A 147 -6.30 22.91 -6.78
C HIS A 147 -5.40 22.02 -5.90
N THR A 148 -5.94 21.46 -4.81
CA THR A 148 -5.23 20.49 -3.96
C THR A 148 -4.89 19.25 -4.76
N ARG A 149 -3.63 18.81 -4.68
CA ARG A 149 -3.13 17.60 -5.34
C ARG A 149 -2.93 16.48 -4.32
N ARG A 150 -3.34 15.27 -4.66
CA ARG A 150 -3.18 14.05 -3.85
C ARG A 150 -2.49 12.98 -4.69
N ALA A 151 -1.59 12.21 -4.07
CA ALA A 151 -0.93 11.09 -4.73
C ALA A 151 -1.94 9.98 -5.04
N VAL A 152 -1.72 9.26 -6.13
CA VAL A 152 -2.54 8.13 -6.57
C VAL A 152 -1.63 6.94 -6.81
N ARG A 153 -2.15 5.73 -6.58
CA ARG A 153 -1.44 4.50 -6.94
C ARG A 153 -2.38 3.46 -7.49
N ARG A 154 -1.77 2.53 -8.21
CA ARG A 154 -2.38 1.36 -8.82
C ARG A 154 -1.72 0.13 -8.25
N LEU A 155 -2.48 -0.73 -7.59
CA LEU A 155 -1.97 -1.95 -6.96
C LEU A 155 -2.63 -3.16 -7.58
N GLN A 156 -1.82 -4.19 -7.84
CA GLN A 156 -2.33 -5.50 -8.24
C GLN A 156 -2.97 -6.14 -7.00
N THR A 157 -4.28 -6.33 -7.02
CA THR A 157 -4.98 -7.09 -5.99
C THR A 157 -4.93 -8.57 -6.38
N PRO A 158 -4.46 -9.46 -5.49
CA PRO A 158 -4.67 -10.88 -5.68
C PRO A 158 -6.16 -11.13 -5.80
N SER A 159 -6.59 -11.84 -6.85
CA SER A 159 -7.98 -12.21 -7.07
C SER A 159 -8.48 -13.08 -5.91
N LEU A 160 -9.05 -12.46 -4.87
CA LEU A 160 -9.70 -13.17 -3.76
C LEU A 160 -11.14 -13.52 -4.13
N GLN A 161 -11.33 -14.29 -5.20
CA GLN A 161 -12.54 -15.09 -5.34
C GLN A 161 -12.46 -16.24 -4.33
N GLY A 162 -12.79 -15.97 -3.06
CA GLY A 162 -12.89 -17.05 -2.07
C GLY A 162 -12.93 -16.70 -0.57
N ALA A 163 -12.91 -15.44 -0.14
CA ALA A 163 -12.89 -15.13 1.30
C ALA A 163 -13.92 -14.08 1.71
N HIS A 164 -15.16 -14.24 1.25
CA HIS A 164 -16.33 -13.79 2.02
C HIS A 164 -16.92 -15.01 2.72
N GLY A 165 -16.60 -15.16 4.00
CA GLY A 165 -17.23 -16.12 4.90
C GLY A 165 -16.37 -17.33 5.26
N SER A 166 -15.55 -17.20 6.30
CA SER A 166 -15.39 -18.29 7.28
C SER A 166 -14.76 -17.78 8.57
N THR A 167 -15.58 -17.76 9.62
CA THR A 167 -15.17 -17.94 11.01
C THR A 167 -14.26 -19.16 11.13
N GLY A 168 -12.96 -18.96 11.32
CA GLY A 168 -11.98 -20.06 11.31
C GLY A 168 -10.61 -19.71 11.88
N GLY A 169 -10.55 -19.22 13.13
CA GLY A 169 -9.51 -19.58 14.12
C GLY A 169 -8.02 -19.35 13.90
N ASN A 170 -7.54 -18.69 12.84
CA ASN A 170 -6.09 -18.42 12.68
C ASN A 170 -5.83 -16.97 12.29
N GLY A 171 -5.25 -16.19 13.22
CA GLY A 171 -4.82 -14.80 12.96
C GLY A 171 -5.60 -13.74 13.73
N LEU A 172 -5.89 -13.97 15.02
CA LEU A 172 -6.48 -12.94 15.87
C LEU A 172 -5.38 -12.02 16.38
N TRP A 173 -5.48 -10.72 16.09
CA TRP A 173 -4.50 -9.74 16.52
C TRP A 173 -5.08 -8.84 17.61
N GLN A 174 -4.25 -8.53 18.62
CA GLN A 174 -4.64 -7.68 19.74
C GLN A 174 -3.54 -6.70 20.15
N PHE A 175 -3.90 -5.53 20.68
CA PHE A 175 -2.98 -4.55 21.27
C PHE A 175 -3.31 -4.31 22.75
N LEU A 176 -2.30 -3.95 23.53
CA LEU A 176 -2.46 -3.59 24.94
C LEU A 176 -2.87 -2.11 25.07
N ASP A 177 -4.00 -1.82 25.71
CA ASP A 177 -4.47 -0.46 25.97
C ASP A 177 -3.82 0.19 27.21
N GLU A 178 -4.26 1.39 27.58
CA GLU A 178 -3.65 2.16 28.69
C GLU A 178 -4.07 1.60 30.06
N GLU A 179 -5.17 0.86 30.11
CA GLU A 179 -5.71 0.16 31.26
C GLU A 179 -5.06 -1.24 31.45
N GLY A 180 -4.20 -1.66 30.52
CA GLY A 180 -3.52 -2.95 30.56
C GLY A 180 -4.37 -4.11 30.07
N LEU A 181 -5.44 -3.84 29.32
CA LEU A 181 -6.32 -4.83 28.72
C LEU A 181 -5.96 -5.04 27.25
N TRP A 182 -6.11 -6.28 26.79
CA TRP A 182 -5.89 -6.63 25.39
C TRP A 182 -7.15 -6.35 24.58
N GLN A 183 -7.02 -5.45 23.60
CA GLN A 183 -8.07 -5.04 22.69
C GLN A 183 -7.84 -5.67 21.32
N GLU A 184 -8.90 -6.14 20.69
CA GLU A 184 -8.83 -6.73 19.36
C GLU A 184 -8.74 -5.67 18.26
N TYR A 185 -7.88 -5.91 17.27
CA TYR A 185 -7.96 -5.22 15.99
C TYR A 185 -9.20 -5.72 15.26
N SER A 186 -10.27 -4.99 15.42
CA SER A 186 -11.57 -5.33 14.88
C SER A 186 -12.10 -4.14 14.08
N GLN A 187 -12.99 -4.41 13.13
CA GLN A 187 -13.64 -3.39 12.31
C GLN A 187 -14.93 -2.74 12.89
N PRO A 188 -15.29 -2.79 14.19
CA PRO A 188 -16.55 -2.19 14.62
C PRO A 188 -16.35 -0.71 14.99
N GLY A 189 -16.92 0.18 14.16
CA GLY A 189 -17.23 1.55 14.55
C GLY A 189 -16.59 2.67 13.73
N ILE A 190 -17.09 3.89 14.01
CA ILE A 190 -16.99 5.20 13.31
C ILE A 190 -15.57 5.72 13.04
N LEU A 191 -14.52 4.96 13.35
CA LEU A 191 -13.13 5.38 13.16
C LEU A 191 -12.38 4.23 12.51
N LYS A 192 -12.73 3.94 11.24
CA LYS A 192 -12.19 2.87 10.40
C LYS A 192 -10.74 2.52 10.79
N SER A 193 -10.55 1.38 11.44
CA SER A 193 -9.25 0.81 11.80
C SER A 193 -8.97 -0.46 11.00
N VAL A 194 -7.70 -0.87 10.99
CA VAL A 194 -7.26 -2.16 10.44
C VAL A 194 -7.94 -3.33 11.17
N SER A 195 -8.35 -4.37 10.46
CA SER A 195 -8.86 -5.62 11.06
C SER A 195 -7.74 -6.62 11.33
N SER A 196 -7.98 -7.57 12.23
CA SER A 196 -7.08 -8.71 12.45
C SER A 196 -6.79 -9.49 11.17
N GLN A 197 -7.75 -9.57 10.24
CA GLN A 197 -7.54 -10.26 8.97
C GLN A 197 -6.62 -9.48 8.03
N ASP A 198 -6.73 -8.16 8.00
CA ASP A 198 -5.83 -7.30 7.23
C ASP A 198 -4.39 -7.41 7.78
N ILE A 199 -4.25 -7.37 9.11
CA ILE A 199 -2.95 -7.55 9.78
C ILE A 199 -2.38 -8.92 9.48
N GLU A 200 -3.19 -9.98 9.62
CA GLU A 200 -2.76 -11.35 9.39
C GLU A 200 -2.27 -11.56 7.95
N THR A 201 -2.97 -10.99 6.98
CA THR A 201 -2.59 -11.08 5.57
C THR A 201 -1.21 -10.45 5.35
N ILE A 202 -0.97 -9.29 5.93
CA ILE A 202 0.31 -8.58 5.80
C ILE A 202 1.42 -9.30 6.58
N TYR A 203 1.12 -9.82 7.77
CA TYR A 203 2.07 -10.56 8.60
C TYR A 203 2.52 -11.85 7.91
N GLN A 204 1.61 -12.63 7.34
CA GLN A 204 1.96 -13.87 6.63
C GLN A 204 2.88 -13.62 5.43
N MET A 205 2.77 -12.44 4.80
CA MET A 205 3.65 -12.04 3.70
C MET A 205 5.02 -11.58 4.19
N ASN A 206 5.10 -10.85 5.31
CA ASN A 206 6.36 -10.38 5.87
C ASN A 206 6.35 -10.32 7.41
N PRO A 207 6.69 -11.43 8.10
CA PRO A 207 6.70 -11.49 9.57
C PRO A 207 7.73 -10.57 10.24
N GLN A 208 8.71 -10.06 9.50
CA GLN A 208 9.74 -9.14 9.99
C GLN A 208 9.47 -7.68 9.55
N GLY A 209 8.35 -7.44 8.88
CA GLY A 209 7.97 -6.15 8.34
C GLY A 209 7.28 -5.26 9.36
N SER A 210 6.76 -4.15 8.83
CA SER A 210 5.87 -3.26 9.57
C SER A 210 4.77 -2.77 8.65
N MET A 211 3.61 -2.45 9.19
CA MET A 211 2.54 -1.78 8.47
C MET A 211 2.16 -0.47 9.15
N ARG A 212 1.68 0.51 8.38
CA ARG A 212 1.05 1.71 8.93
C ARG A 212 -0.45 1.65 8.73
N PHE A 213 -1.20 2.24 9.64
CA PHE A 213 -2.64 2.40 9.50
C PHE A 213 -3.11 3.59 10.33
N SER A 214 -4.32 4.08 10.06
CA SER A 214 -4.94 5.12 10.87
C SER A 214 -6.12 4.53 11.64
N ALA A 215 -6.29 4.97 12.89
CA ALA A 215 -7.48 4.69 13.68
C ALA A 215 -7.95 6.02 14.28
N GLY A 216 -9.02 6.55 13.69
CA GLY A 216 -9.49 7.91 13.92
C GLY A 216 -8.46 8.96 13.50
N TRP A 217 -8.15 9.90 14.40
CA TRP A 217 -7.22 11.01 14.14
C TRP A 217 -5.74 10.64 14.26
N PHE A 218 -5.45 9.40 14.67
CA PHE A 218 -4.09 8.97 14.93
C PHE A 218 -3.63 7.97 13.88
N SER A 219 -2.41 8.17 13.41
CA SER A 219 -1.70 7.20 12.59
C SER A 219 -0.78 6.36 13.46
N TYR A 220 -0.67 5.09 13.10
CA TYR A 220 0.09 4.08 13.82
C TYR A 220 1.02 3.33 12.87
N SER A 221 2.13 2.85 13.41
CA SER A 221 3.00 1.87 12.78
C SER A 221 3.00 0.62 13.64
N LEU A 222 2.59 -0.51 13.06
CA LEU A 222 2.65 -1.83 13.66
C LEU A 222 3.90 -2.54 13.14
N ASP A 223 4.86 -2.82 14.03
CA ASP A 223 6.08 -3.56 13.74
C ASP A 223 5.89 -5.03 14.14
N PHE A 224 5.97 -5.93 13.16
CA PHE A 224 5.77 -7.36 13.35
C PHE A 224 6.96 -8.05 14.01
N SER A 225 8.18 -7.54 13.78
CA SER A 225 9.38 -8.08 14.41
C SER A 225 9.42 -7.77 15.91
N ALA A 226 9.07 -6.53 16.26
CA ALA A 226 9.03 -6.07 17.64
C ALA A 226 7.72 -6.43 18.36
N MET A 227 6.68 -6.82 17.61
CA MET A 227 5.32 -7.01 18.10
C MET A 227 4.82 -5.77 18.88
N THR A 228 4.95 -4.60 18.25
CA THR A 228 4.57 -3.32 18.85
C THR A 228 3.82 -2.41 17.90
N GLN A 229 2.89 -1.64 18.44
CA GLN A 229 2.22 -0.54 17.76
C GLN A 229 2.75 0.79 18.29
N THR A 230 3.23 1.66 17.40
CA THR A 230 3.69 3.01 17.72
C THR A 230 2.74 4.04 17.15
N ASN A 231 2.20 4.92 18.00
CA ASN A 231 1.46 6.11 17.55
C ASN A 231 2.46 7.12 16.96
N LEU A 232 2.26 7.51 15.70
CA LEU A 232 3.19 8.37 14.97
C LEU A 232 3.14 9.83 15.43
N THR A 233 2.01 10.26 16.00
CA THR A 233 1.81 11.61 16.54
C THR A 233 2.40 11.74 17.94
N THR A 234 2.05 10.81 18.84
CA THR A 234 2.42 10.90 20.27
C THR A 234 3.68 10.13 20.63
N ARG A 235 4.20 9.31 19.72
CA ARG A 235 5.34 8.39 19.93
C ARG A 235 5.14 7.35 21.03
N LYS A 236 3.93 7.23 21.58
CA LYS A 236 3.57 6.16 22.51
C LYS A 236 3.64 4.81 21.81
N VAL A 237 4.25 3.84 22.48
CA VAL A 237 4.39 2.45 22.00
C VAL A 237 3.51 1.54 22.86
N ARG A 238 2.81 0.61 22.24
CA ARG A 238 1.96 -0.41 22.86
C ARG A 238 2.39 -1.79 22.40
N GLN A 239 2.23 -2.79 23.26
CA GLN A 239 2.49 -4.18 22.90
C GLN A 239 1.37 -4.74 22.03
N VAL A 240 1.73 -5.65 21.15
CA VAL A 240 0.82 -6.34 20.23
C VAL A 240 1.04 -7.85 20.35
N ARG A 241 -0.01 -8.63 20.17
CA ARG A 241 0.07 -10.09 20.13
C ARG A 241 -0.81 -10.68 19.03
N ARG A 242 -0.39 -11.84 18.56
CA ARG A 242 -1.13 -12.72 17.65
C ARG A 242 -1.53 -13.96 18.43
N LEU A 243 -2.80 -14.36 18.35
CA LEU A 243 -3.37 -15.57 18.95
C LEU A 243 -3.69 -16.60 17.87
#